data_AF-A0A966RGL5-F1
#
_entry.id   AF-A0A966RGL5-F1
#
_cell.length_a   1.000
_cell.length_b   1.000
_cell.length_c   1.000
_cell.angle_alpha   90.00
_cell.angle_beta   90.00
_cell.angle_gamma   90.00
#
_symmetry.space_group_name_H-M   'P 1'
#
loop_
_entity.id
_entity.type
_entity.pdbx_description
1 polymer ?
#
loop_
_entity_poly.entity_id
_entity_poly.type
_entity_poly.pdbx_seq_one_letter_code
_entity_poly.pdbx_strand_id
1 'polypeptide(L)'
;WSTKFPFLYDQGNVGCCTACSSNSLLFFAQHIKDDNSLTSRFVPSMLFTYFNSRALTGTTAVDAGSTLRDAIASLFKNGVCQETTWSVTRPISMRPSFAAFQEAQQNRALQYARVDINETSFRLALQNKHLIVLGLPVYRSFVLAPRGDVPMPSTSASTDPLLGYHAILLVGYDDNARRFRFRNSWGKKWGVVGYGTIPYAMVPACFDAWTILQATPDALSSNVRVLKP
;
A
#
# COMPACT_ATOMS: atom_id res chain seq x y z
N TRP A 1 4.20 9.97 -15.82
CA TRP A 1 4.47 8.72 -15.06
C TRP A 1 5.78 8.83 -14.28
N SER A 2 5.87 9.63 -13.23
CA SER A 2 7.17 9.98 -12.61
C SER A 2 7.38 9.49 -11.17
N THR A 3 6.37 8.94 -10.49
CA THR A 3 6.52 8.53 -9.08
C THR A 3 7.34 7.26 -8.93
N LYS A 4 8.66 7.41 -8.76
CA LYS A 4 9.57 6.33 -8.36
C LYS A 4 9.72 6.32 -6.84
N PHE A 5 9.25 5.25 -6.20
CA PHE A 5 9.47 5.03 -4.78
C PHE A 5 10.90 4.53 -4.52
N PRO A 6 11.53 4.88 -3.38
CA PRO A 6 12.90 4.48 -3.07
C PRO A 6 13.02 3.03 -2.60
N PHE A 7 11.90 2.40 -2.22
CA PHE A 7 11.82 0.99 -1.85
C PHE A 7 10.75 0.26 -2.67
N LEU A 8 10.68 -1.06 -2.54
CA LEU A 8 9.58 -1.91 -2.99
C LEU A 8 9.45 -3.06 -2.00
N TYR A 9 8.25 -3.32 -1.51
CA TYR A 9 8.00 -4.45 -0.61
C TYR A 9 8.00 -5.78 -1.35
N ASP A 10 8.47 -6.81 -0.66
CA ASP A 10 8.24 -8.21 -0.98
C ASP A 10 7.64 -8.86 0.26
N GLN A 11 6.34 -9.16 0.21
CA GLN A 11 5.64 -9.74 1.35
C GLN A 11 5.93 -11.23 1.56
N GLY A 12 6.56 -11.88 0.57
CA GLY A 12 6.76 -13.33 0.57
C GLY A 12 5.47 -14.08 0.89
N ASN A 13 5.53 -14.94 1.90
CA ASN A 13 4.42 -15.80 2.31
C ASN A 13 3.56 -15.20 3.45
N VAL A 14 3.70 -13.91 3.76
CA VAL A 14 2.93 -13.25 4.83
C VAL A 14 1.71 -12.54 4.23
N GLY A 15 0.54 -12.71 4.85
CA GLY A 15 -0.75 -12.09 4.46
C GLY A 15 -0.87 -10.57 4.67
N CYS A 16 0.21 -9.81 4.47
CA CYS A 16 0.34 -8.40 4.88
C CYS A 16 0.23 -7.39 3.72
N CYS A 17 -0.41 -7.75 2.60
CA CYS A 17 -0.55 -6.88 1.43
C CYS A 17 -1.21 -5.53 1.73
N THR A 18 -2.19 -5.50 2.64
CA THR A 18 -2.85 -4.26 3.10
C THR A 18 -1.88 -3.34 3.82
N ALA A 19 -0.97 -3.87 4.65
CA ALA A 19 0.08 -3.11 5.30
C ALA A 19 1.09 -2.57 4.28
N CYS A 20 1.57 -3.40 3.34
CA CYS A 20 2.52 -2.99 2.30
C CYS A 20 2.00 -1.85 1.42
N SER A 21 0.76 -1.97 0.94
CA SER A 21 0.11 -0.97 0.10
C SER A 21 -0.19 0.31 0.88
N SER A 22 -0.72 0.21 2.10
CA SER A 22 -1.04 1.37 2.95
C SER A 22 0.20 2.12 3.43
N ASN A 23 1.29 1.41 3.76
CA ASN A 23 2.57 2.03 4.09
C ASN A 23 3.15 2.81 2.91
N SER A 24 3.06 2.24 1.69
CA SER A 24 3.48 2.95 0.48
C SER A 24 2.61 4.19 0.23
N LEU A 25 1.30 4.11 0.48
CA LEU A 25 0.40 5.27 0.38
C LEU A 25 0.78 6.36 1.38
N LEU A 26 1.02 6.01 2.65
CA LEU A 26 1.46 6.97 3.67
C LEU A 26 2.75 7.64 3.23
N PHE A 27 3.78 6.85 2.90
CA PHE A 27 5.07 7.36 2.47
C PHE A 27 4.91 8.38 1.32
N PHE A 28 4.10 8.07 0.32
CA PHE A 28 3.84 9.01 -0.77
C PHE A 28 3.16 10.30 -0.28
N ALA A 29 2.14 10.20 0.57
CA ALA A 29 1.44 11.36 1.12
C ALA A 29 2.36 12.27 1.95
N GLN A 30 3.39 11.72 2.60
CA GLN A 30 4.40 12.49 3.34
C GLN A 30 5.32 13.30 2.43
N HIS A 31 5.56 12.84 1.20
CA HIS A 31 6.60 13.36 0.31
C HIS A 31 6.08 13.97 -0.99
N ILE A 32 4.75 14.01 -1.21
CA ILE A 32 4.18 14.51 -2.47
C ILE A 32 4.45 16.01 -2.71
N LYS A 33 4.82 16.75 -1.65
CA LYS A 33 5.20 18.16 -1.74
C LYS A 33 6.69 18.35 -2.05
N ASP A 34 7.50 17.29 -1.96
CA ASP A 34 8.92 17.34 -2.29
C ASP A 34 9.06 17.19 -3.81
N ASP A 35 9.43 18.28 -4.48
CA ASP A 35 9.25 18.55 -5.91
C ASP A 35 10.08 17.63 -6.85
N ASN A 36 9.66 16.35 -6.94
CA ASN A 36 10.10 15.28 -7.84
C ASN A 36 11.16 14.28 -7.34
N SER A 37 11.44 14.20 -6.04
CA SER A 37 12.34 13.15 -5.56
C SER A 37 11.90 12.56 -4.24
N LEU A 38 11.31 11.35 -4.30
CA LEU A 38 11.12 10.51 -3.13
C LEU A 38 12.52 10.01 -2.66
N THR A 39 13.25 10.84 -1.93
CA THR A 39 14.66 10.63 -1.55
C THR A 39 14.86 10.18 -0.11
N SER A 40 13.78 10.03 0.65
CA SER A 40 13.90 9.51 2.00
C SER A 40 14.34 8.06 2.02
N ARG A 41 15.21 7.73 2.98
CA ARG A 41 15.59 6.36 3.32
C ARG A 41 14.60 5.68 4.26
N PHE A 42 13.54 6.39 4.67
CA PHE A 42 12.46 5.85 5.47
C PHE A 42 11.76 4.73 4.71
N VAL A 43 11.93 3.49 5.18
CA VAL A 43 11.13 2.35 4.74
C VAL A 43 10.18 2.01 5.88
N PRO A 44 8.87 2.25 5.74
CA PRO A 44 7.93 1.96 6.82
C PRO A 44 7.87 0.45 7.12
N SER A 45 7.84 0.06 8.38
CA SER A 45 7.76 -1.35 8.78
C SER A 45 6.42 -1.97 8.37
N MET A 46 6.48 -2.98 7.50
CA MET A 46 5.28 -3.72 7.11
C MET A 46 4.71 -4.56 8.26
N LEU A 47 5.57 -5.16 9.09
CA LEU A 47 5.11 -5.95 10.24
C LEU A 47 4.52 -5.11 11.36
N PHE A 48 4.97 -3.86 11.54
CA PHE A 48 4.39 -2.96 12.54
C PHE A 48 2.93 -2.64 12.20
N THR A 49 2.68 -2.18 10.97
CA THR A 49 1.32 -1.90 10.49
C THR A 49 0.48 -3.17 10.49
N TYR A 50 1.05 -4.31 10.05
CA TYR A 50 0.31 -5.56 9.98
C TYR A 50 -0.11 -6.10 11.36
N PHE A 51 0.79 -6.06 12.35
CA PHE A 51 0.45 -6.44 13.73
C PHE A 51 -0.68 -5.56 14.28
N ASN A 52 -0.53 -4.23 14.14
CA ASN A 52 -1.49 -3.28 14.71
C ASN A 52 -2.86 -3.33 14.01
N SER A 53 -2.90 -3.66 12.73
CA SER A 53 -4.15 -3.88 12.00
C SER A 53 -4.90 -5.10 12.55
N ARG A 54 -4.20 -6.24 12.71
CA ARG A 54 -4.79 -7.46 13.31
C ARG A 54 -5.12 -7.30 14.80
N ALA A 55 -4.45 -6.40 15.51
CA ALA A 55 -4.79 -6.08 16.89
C ALA A 55 -6.17 -5.41 17.02
N LEU A 56 -6.66 -4.71 15.98
CA LEU A 56 -8.02 -4.13 15.96
C LEU A 56 -9.10 -5.21 15.89
N THR A 57 -8.78 -6.37 15.32
CA THR A 57 -9.71 -7.50 15.13
C THR A 57 -9.42 -8.69 16.06
N GLY A 58 -8.41 -8.61 16.92
CA GLY A 58 -8.04 -9.68 17.85
C GLY A 58 -7.37 -10.90 17.21
N THR A 59 -6.76 -10.76 16.02
CA THR A 59 -6.23 -11.90 15.23
C THR A 59 -4.70 -11.96 15.18
N THR A 60 -4.00 -11.32 16.12
CA THR A 60 -2.52 -11.21 16.10
C THR A 60 -1.80 -12.55 16.22
N ALA A 61 -2.44 -13.59 16.76
CA ALA A 61 -1.83 -14.91 16.95
C ALA A 61 -1.61 -15.69 15.64
N VAL A 62 -2.34 -15.36 14.56
CA VAL A 62 -2.33 -16.10 13.29
C VAL A 62 -2.19 -15.17 12.10
N ASP A 63 -1.79 -15.71 10.95
CA ASP A 63 -1.72 -14.97 9.69
C ASP A 63 -3.11 -14.84 9.04
N ALA A 64 -4.00 -14.04 9.64
CA ALA A 64 -5.40 -13.89 9.21
C ALA A 64 -5.61 -12.87 8.08
N GLY A 65 -4.55 -12.19 7.63
CA GLY A 65 -4.70 -10.97 6.85
C GLY A 65 -5.25 -9.81 7.68
N SER A 66 -5.61 -8.72 7.01
CA SER A 66 -6.35 -7.59 7.59
C SER A 66 -7.06 -6.82 6.48
N THR A 67 -7.99 -5.92 6.82
CA THR A 67 -8.65 -5.07 5.82
C THR A 67 -7.83 -3.82 5.51
N LEU A 68 -8.09 -3.15 4.38
CA LEU A 68 -7.45 -1.86 4.09
C LEU A 68 -7.91 -0.80 5.08
N ARG A 69 -9.17 -0.84 5.52
CA ARG A 69 -9.68 0.01 6.61
C ARG A 69 -8.85 -0.13 7.88
N ASP A 70 -8.56 -1.35 8.34
CA ASP A 70 -7.80 -1.59 9.57
C ASP A 70 -6.35 -1.11 9.44
N ALA A 71 -5.74 -1.31 8.26
CA ALA A 71 -4.40 -0.80 7.96
C ALA A 71 -4.36 0.74 8.02
N ILE A 72 -5.30 1.41 7.37
CA ILE A 72 -5.41 2.88 7.41
C ILE A 72 -5.71 3.37 8.84
N ALA A 73 -6.60 2.69 9.57
CA ALA A 73 -6.90 3.02 10.96
C ALA A 73 -5.67 2.85 11.87
N SER A 74 -4.85 1.82 11.65
CA SER A 74 -3.58 1.64 12.34
C SER A 74 -2.61 2.78 12.04
N LEU A 75 -2.46 3.18 10.77
CA LEU A 75 -1.59 4.31 10.39
C LEU A 75 -2.07 5.64 10.95
N PHE A 76 -3.38 5.83 11.10
CA PHE A 76 -3.95 7.00 11.75
C PHE A 76 -3.69 7.00 13.26
N LYS A 77 -3.96 5.89 13.94
CA LYS A 77 -3.87 5.79 15.41
C LYS A 77 -2.42 5.69 15.90
N ASN A 78 -1.64 4.82 15.27
CA ASN A 78 -0.31 4.42 15.75
C ASN A 78 0.82 5.01 14.89
N GLY A 79 0.54 5.32 13.63
CA GLY A 79 1.57 5.60 12.64
C GLY A 79 2.34 4.36 12.24
N VAL A 80 3.59 4.54 11.82
CA VAL A 80 4.47 3.42 11.45
C VAL A 80 5.94 3.76 11.70
N CYS A 81 6.68 2.82 12.27
CA CYS A 81 8.11 2.96 12.52
C CYS A 81 8.94 2.51 11.31
N GLN A 82 10.26 2.63 11.39
CA GLN A 82 11.15 2.13 10.34
C GLN A 82 11.20 0.60 10.31
N GLU A 83 11.39 0.03 9.12
CA GLU A 83 11.66 -1.39 8.91
C GLU A 83 12.88 -1.86 9.71
N THR A 84 13.93 -1.04 9.86
CA THR A 84 15.07 -1.37 10.71
C THR A 84 14.72 -1.42 12.20
N THR A 85 13.76 -0.61 12.66
CA THR A 85 13.27 -0.64 14.04
C THR A 85 12.39 -1.86 14.28
N TRP A 86 11.46 -2.15 13.36
CA TRP A 86 10.57 -3.32 13.41
C TRP A 86 10.65 -4.23 12.16
N SER A 87 11.77 -4.95 12.05
CA SER A 87 12.13 -5.81 10.91
C SER A 87 11.21 -7.01 10.66
N VAL A 88 11.04 -7.35 9.38
CA VAL A 88 10.45 -8.58 8.81
C VAL A 88 11.00 -9.89 9.37
N THR A 89 12.17 -9.90 10.00
CA THR A 89 12.71 -11.11 10.64
C THR A 89 12.01 -11.49 11.94
N ARG A 90 11.15 -10.62 12.48
CA ARG A 90 10.40 -10.88 13.71
C ARG A 90 9.14 -11.72 13.45
N PRO A 91 8.68 -12.52 14.42
CA PRO A 91 7.41 -13.22 14.30
C PRO A 91 6.25 -12.25 14.11
N ILE A 92 5.32 -12.58 13.21
CA ILE A 92 4.14 -11.73 12.95
C ILE A 92 3.25 -11.55 14.20
N SER A 93 3.29 -12.49 15.14
CA SER A 93 2.53 -12.46 16.39
C SER A 93 3.21 -11.65 17.50
N MET A 94 4.46 -11.24 17.30
CA MET A 94 5.21 -10.45 18.28
C MET A 94 4.70 -9.02 18.28
N ARG A 95 4.30 -8.54 19.47
CA ARG A 95 3.90 -7.15 19.67
C ARG A 95 5.11 -6.22 19.47
N PRO A 96 4.97 -5.12 18.70
CA PRO A 96 6.01 -4.11 18.57
C PRO A 96 6.48 -3.55 19.91
N SER A 97 7.78 -3.28 20.00
CA SER A 97 8.39 -2.70 21.20
C SER A 97 7.86 -1.30 21.47
N PHE A 98 8.00 -0.84 22.71
CA PHE A 98 7.66 0.54 23.08
C PHE A 98 8.40 1.57 22.22
N ALA A 99 9.69 1.35 21.95
CA ALA A 99 10.47 2.21 21.06
C ALA A 99 9.91 2.27 19.63
N ALA A 100 9.43 1.14 19.08
CA ALA A 100 8.77 1.14 17.78
C ALA A 100 7.47 1.96 17.79
N PHE A 101 6.66 1.85 18.84
CA PHE A 101 5.46 2.70 18.98
C PHE A 101 5.80 4.19 19.12
N GLN A 102 6.86 4.54 19.84
CA GLN A 102 7.31 5.93 19.97
C GLN A 102 7.78 6.52 18.63
N GLU A 103 8.61 5.78 17.87
CA GLU A 103 9.05 6.20 16.53
C GLU A 103 7.85 6.33 15.59
N ALA A 104 6.90 5.38 15.65
CA ALA A 104 5.74 5.36 14.78
C ALA A 104 4.87 6.63 14.89
N GLN A 105 4.79 7.24 16.07
CA GLN A 105 4.01 8.47 16.28
C GLN A 105 4.48 9.65 15.43
N GLN A 106 5.72 9.63 14.93
CA GLN A 106 6.28 10.67 14.08
C GLN A 106 5.84 10.53 12.61
N ASN A 107 5.34 9.36 12.20
CA ASN A 107 4.96 9.03 10.82
C ASN A 107 3.52 8.53 10.78
N ARG A 108 2.56 9.45 10.76
CA ARG A 108 1.11 9.16 10.90
C ARG A 108 0.32 9.69 9.73
N ALA A 109 -0.74 8.95 9.39
CA ALA A 109 -1.84 9.53 8.63
C ALA A 109 -2.58 10.54 9.53
N LEU A 110 -2.87 11.72 9.00
CA LEU A 110 -3.61 12.77 9.71
C LEU A 110 -5.03 12.91 9.17
N GLN A 111 -5.20 12.69 7.86
CA GLN A 111 -6.49 12.69 7.21
C GLN A 111 -6.50 11.63 6.11
N TYR A 112 -7.56 10.85 6.06
CA TYR A 112 -7.78 9.81 5.05
C TYR A 112 -9.25 9.84 4.61
N ALA A 113 -9.49 9.33 3.40
CA ALA A 113 -10.83 9.28 2.83
C ALA A 113 -11.05 7.96 2.11
N ARG A 114 -12.30 7.50 2.12
CA ARG A 114 -12.74 6.41 1.26
C ARG A 114 -12.88 6.97 -0.16
N VAL A 115 -12.50 6.18 -1.16
CA VAL A 115 -12.66 6.52 -2.57
C VAL A 115 -13.78 5.65 -3.14
N ASP A 116 -14.70 6.26 -3.87
CA ASP A 116 -15.75 5.50 -4.56
C ASP A 116 -15.14 4.60 -5.64
N ILE A 117 -15.66 3.38 -5.76
CA ILE A 117 -15.17 2.37 -6.69
C ILE A 117 -15.75 2.62 -8.08
N ASN A 118 -15.16 3.56 -8.82
CA ASN A 118 -15.46 3.79 -10.23
C ASN A 118 -14.27 4.46 -10.94
N GLU A 119 -14.22 4.35 -12.27
CA GLU A 119 -13.14 4.92 -13.09
C GLU A 119 -12.97 6.43 -12.88
N THR A 120 -14.07 7.18 -12.72
CA THR A 120 -14.05 8.64 -12.58
C THR A 120 -13.40 9.07 -11.26
N SER A 121 -13.81 8.49 -10.13
CA SER A 121 -13.25 8.79 -8.82
C SER A 121 -11.77 8.40 -8.73
N PHE A 122 -11.37 7.28 -9.33
CA PHE A 122 -9.96 6.88 -9.35
C PHE A 122 -9.11 7.84 -10.18
N ARG A 123 -9.56 8.21 -11.38
CA ARG A 123 -8.85 9.19 -12.22
C ARG A 123 -8.76 10.55 -11.53
N LEU A 124 -9.85 11.04 -10.94
CA LEU A 124 -9.87 12.33 -10.24
C LEU A 124 -8.89 12.35 -9.07
N ALA A 125 -8.87 11.30 -8.24
CA ALA A 125 -7.91 11.20 -7.13
C ALA A 125 -6.46 11.19 -7.66
N LEU A 126 -6.15 10.37 -8.67
CA LEU A 126 -4.81 10.28 -9.23
C LEU A 126 -4.36 11.59 -9.91
N GLN A 127 -5.27 12.30 -10.59
CA GLN A 127 -5.01 13.64 -11.16
C GLN A 127 -4.64 14.67 -10.08
N ASN A 128 -5.29 14.60 -8.92
CA ASN A 128 -5.00 15.44 -7.76
C ASN A 128 -3.82 14.93 -6.92
N LYS A 129 -3.00 14.01 -7.46
CA LYS A 129 -1.87 13.39 -6.76
C LYS A 129 -2.28 12.73 -5.44
N HIS A 130 -3.46 12.09 -5.40
CA HIS A 130 -3.89 11.22 -4.33
C HIS A 130 -3.85 9.78 -4.82
N LEU A 131 -2.87 9.01 -4.33
CA LEU A 131 -2.78 7.58 -4.64
C LEU A 131 -3.86 6.81 -3.89
N ILE A 132 -4.16 5.60 -4.36
CA ILE A 132 -5.32 4.83 -3.88
C ILE A 132 -4.85 3.42 -3.54
N VAL A 133 -5.01 3.01 -2.29
CA VAL A 133 -4.96 1.58 -1.97
C VAL A 133 -6.29 0.94 -2.37
N LEU A 134 -6.23 -0.23 -3.00
CA LEU A 134 -7.38 -0.89 -3.61
C LEU A 134 -7.36 -2.39 -3.34
N GLY A 135 -8.47 -2.94 -2.85
CA GLY A 135 -8.71 -4.37 -2.78
C GLY A 135 -9.27 -4.91 -4.10
N LEU A 136 -8.82 -6.09 -4.52
CA LEU A 136 -9.32 -6.75 -5.73
C LEU A 136 -9.20 -8.29 -5.64
N PRO A 137 -9.98 -9.03 -6.43
CA PRO A 137 -9.76 -10.46 -6.62
C PRO A 137 -8.49 -10.71 -7.44
N VAL A 138 -7.76 -11.76 -7.06
CA VAL A 138 -6.58 -12.24 -7.78
C VAL A 138 -6.87 -13.61 -8.36
N TYR A 139 -6.74 -13.71 -9.68
CA TYR A 139 -6.89 -14.93 -10.45
C TYR A 139 -5.52 -15.49 -10.84
N ARG A 140 -5.47 -16.72 -11.36
CA ARG A 140 -4.22 -17.31 -11.88
C ARG A 140 -3.57 -16.43 -12.94
N SER A 141 -4.36 -15.87 -13.85
CA SER A 141 -3.91 -14.97 -14.92
C SER A 141 -3.27 -13.69 -14.38
N PHE A 142 -3.73 -13.19 -13.23
CA PHE A 142 -3.09 -12.07 -12.53
C PHE A 142 -1.69 -12.44 -12.05
N VAL A 143 -1.56 -13.59 -11.37
CA VAL A 143 -0.27 -14.04 -10.81
C VAL A 143 0.77 -14.23 -11.92
N LEU A 144 0.35 -14.81 -13.04
CA LEU A 144 1.20 -15.13 -14.20
C LEU A 144 1.37 -13.97 -15.19
N ALA A 145 0.71 -12.83 -14.96
CA ALA A 145 0.63 -11.72 -15.90
C ALA A 145 2.02 -11.32 -16.46
N PRO A 146 2.28 -11.54 -17.77
CA PRO A 146 3.57 -11.19 -18.37
C PRO A 146 3.83 -9.69 -18.22
N ARG A 147 5.01 -9.33 -17.68
CA ARG A 147 5.37 -7.93 -17.38
C ARG A 147 4.35 -7.22 -16.45
N GLY A 148 3.51 -7.96 -15.74
CA GLY A 148 2.50 -7.40 -14.84
C GLY A 148 1.35 -6.73 -15.59
N ASP A 149 1.19 -7.02 -16.89
CA ASP A 149 0.04 -6.58 -17.67
C ASP A 149 -1.14 -7.53 -17.45
N VAL A 150 -1.92 -7.27 -16.40
CA VAL A 150 -2.96 -8.18 -15.92
C VAL A 150 -4.13 -8.21 -16.92
N PRO A 151 -4.51 -9.37 -17.49
CA PRO A 151 -5.68 -9.43 -18.36
C PRO A 151 -6.98 -9.39 -17.54
N MET A 152 -8.12 -9.23 -18.21
CA MET A 152 -9.40 -9.59 -17.58
C MET A 152 -9.39 -11.10 -17.28
N PRO A 153 -9.94 -11.53 -16.14
CA PRO A 153 -10.00 -12.95 -15.82
C PRO A 153 -10.85 -13.71 -16.85
N SER A 154 -10.48 -14.96 -17.12
CA SER A 154 -11.30 -15.85 -17.94
C SER A 154 -12.64 -16.12 -17.24
N THR A 155 -13.71 -16.29 -18.01
CA THR A 155 -15.01 -16.72 -17.48
C THR A 155 -14.99 -18.18 -16.99
N SER A 156 -13.99 -18.96 -17.40
CA SER A 156 -13.82 -20.35 -16.99
C SER A 156 -12.90 -20.49 -15.78
N ALA A 157 -13.50 -20.81 -14.63
CA ALA A 157 -12.80 -21.03 -13.37
C ALA A 157 -11.83 -22.23 -13.40
N SER A 158 -11.99 -23.18 -14.32
CA SER A 158 -11.04 -24.30 -14.47
C SER A 158 -9.71 -23.85 -15.08
N THR A 159 -9.76 -22.86 -15.98
CA THR A 159 -8.57 -22.30 -16.64
C THR A 159 -7.97 -21.14 -15.86
N ASP A 160 -8.80 -20.34 -15.20
CA ASP A 160 -8.39 -19.14 -14.47
C ASP A 160 -9.13 -19.04 -13.12
N PRO A 161 -8.76 -19.90 -12.16
CA PRO A 161 -9.42 -19.92 -10.86
C PRO A 161 -9.16 -18.62 -10.09
N LEU A 162 -10.14 -18.20 -9.29
CA LEU A 162 -9.94 -17.22 -8.23
C LEU A 162 -9.02 -17.85 -7.17
N LEU A 163 -7.90 -17.19 -6.90
CA LEU A 163 -6.90 -17.65 -5.92
C LEU A 163 -7.07 -16.97 -4.56
N GLY A 164 -7.74 -15.82 -4.53
CA GLY A 164 -8.01 -15.06 -3.33
C GLY A 164 -8.15 -13.58 -3.61
N TYR A 165 -7.81 -12.79 -2.61
CA TYR A 165 -7.94 -11.34 -2.64
C TYR A 165 -6.63 -10.68 -2.28
N HIS A 166 -6.38 -9.50 -2.85
CA HIS A 166 -5.12 -8.79 -2.66
C HIS A 166 -5.33 -7.28 -2.62
N ALA A 167 -4.36 -6.59 -2.04
CA ALA A 167 -4.33 -5.14 -1.96
C ALA A 167 -3.14 -4.57 -2.75
N ILE A 168 -3.42 -3.60 -3.61
CA ILE A 168 -2.42 -2.90 -4.44
C ILE A 168 -2.49 -1.40 -4.20
N LEU A 169 -1.46 -0.67 -4.63
CA LEU A 169 -1.47 0.79 -4.65
C LEU A 169 -1.60 1.27 -6.11
N LEU A 170 -2.70 1.90 -6.47
CA LEU A 170 -2.84 2.60 -7.75
C LEU A 170 -1.95 3.85 -7.75
N VAL A 171 -1.11 3.96 -8.79
CA VAL A 171 -0.08 5.01 -8.91
C VAL A 171 -0.24 5.87 -10.18
N GLY A 172 -1.22 5.57 -11.02
CA GLY A 172 -1.47 6.28 -12.26
C GLY A 172 -2.43 5.54 -13.18
N TYR A 173 -2.68 6.10 -14.36
CA TYR A 173 -3.61 5.55 -15.34
C TYR A 173 -3.25 5.98 -16.76
N ASP A 174 -3.63 5.16 -17.74
CA ASP A 174 -3.48 5.38 -19.17
C ASP A 174 -4.86 5.30 -19.83
N ASP A 175 -5.40 6.44 -20.26
CA ASP A 175 -6.72 6.48 -20.89
C ASP A 175 -6.71 5.89 -22.31
N ASN A 176 -5.58 5.94 -23.03
CA ASN A 176 -5.47 5.34 -24.36
C ASN A 176 -5.48 3.81 -24.27
N ALA A 177 -4.75 3.26 -23.30
CA ALA A 177 -4.75 1.82 -23.04
C ALA A 177 -5.98 1.36 -22.23
N ARG A 178 -6.71 2.29 -21.60
CA ARG A 178 -7.78 2.05 -20.61
C ARG A 178 -7.32 1.18 -19.43
N ARG A 179 -6.20 1.54 -18.80
CA ARG A 179 -5.59 0.75 -17.72
C ARG A 179 -5.15 1.61 -16.55
N PHE A 180 -5.36 1.11 -15.33
CA PHE A 180 -4.72 1.66 -14.13
C PHE A 180 -3.37 1.02 -13.94
N ARG A 181 -2.36 1.81 -13.58
CA ARG A 181 -1.05 1.32 -13.16
C ARG A 181 -1.03 1.19 -11.65
N PHE A 182 -0.42 0.12 -11.16
CA PHE A 182 -0.29 -0.12 -9.73
C PHE A 182 1.12 -0.58 -9.36
N ARG A 183 1.43 -0.38 -8.07
CA ARG A 183 2.58 -0.93 -7.38
C ARG A 183 2.12 -2.14 -6.59
N ASN A 184 2.81 -3.26 -6.79
CA ASN A 184 2.57 -4.51 -6.09
C ASN A 184 3.51 -4.65 -4.87
N SER A 185 3.34 -5.72 -4.11
CA SER A 185 4.15 -6.09 -2.94
C SER A 185 4.77 -7.48 -3.06
N TRP A 186 5.06 -7.93 -4.28
CA TRP A 186 5.66 -9.25 -4.58
C TRP A 186 7.11 -9.14 -5.11
N GLY A 187 7.82 -8.11 -4.65
CA GLY A 187 9.22 -7.90 -5.01
C GLY A 187 9.44 -7.46 -6.47
N LYS A 188 10.70 -7.16 -6.80
CA LYS A 188 11.09 -6.54 -8.08
C LYS A 188 11.01 -7.48 -9.27
N LYS A 189 10.97 -8.80 -9.03
CA LYS A 189 10.92 -9.82 -10.08
C LYS A 189 9.52 -9.97 -10.68
N TRP A 190 8.49 -9.56 -9.95
CA TRP A 190 7.13 -9.58 -10.47
C TRP A 190 6.86 -8.34 -11.33
N GLY A 191 6.22 -8.53 -12.47
CA GLY A 191 5.88 -7.45 -13.39
C GLY A 191 7.07 -6.66 -13.93
N VAL A 192 6.89 -5.35 -14.16
CA VAL A 192 8.00 -4.43 -14.51
C VAL A 192 8.52 -3.82 -13.21
N VAL A 193 9.53 -4.46 -12.60
CA VAL A 193 10.18 -3.97 -11.37
C VAL A 193 9.17 -3.78 -10.22
N GLY A 194 8.23 -4.73 -10.06
CA GLY A 194 7.19 -4.69 -9.04
C GLY A 194 5.93 -3.89 -9.40
N TYR A 195 5.86 -3.37 -10.63
CA TYR A 195 4.70 -2.64 -11.13
C TYR A 195 3.93 -3.50 -12.14
N GLY A 196 2.63 -3.28 -12.16
CA GLY A 196 1.74 -3.86 -13.14
C GLY A 196 0.67 -2.87 -13.57
N THR A 197 -0.25 -3.34 -14.40
CA THR A 197 -1.44 -2.61 -14.78
C THR A 197 -2.65 -3.53 -14.71
N ILE A 198 -3.82 -2.99 -14.40
CA ILE A 198 -5.12 -3.66 -14.51
C ILE A 198 -6.01 -2.91 -15.51
N PRO A 199 -6.87 -3.60 -16.29
CA PRO A 199 -7.83 -2.95 -17.16
C PRO A 199 -8.84 -2.15 -16.34
N TYR A 200 -9.36 -1.04 -16.88
CA TYR A 200 -10.46 -0.31 -16.27
C TYR A 200 -11.69 -1.19 -16.04
N ALA A 201 -11.93 -2.14 -16.94
CA ALA A 201 -13.02 -3.11 -16.83
C ALA A 201 -12.95 -4.01 -15.58
N MET A 202 -11.82 -4.03 -14.85
CA MET A 202 -11.68 -4.77 -13.60
C MET A 202 -12.27 -4.00 -12.39
N VAL A 203 -12.45 -2.68 -12.49
CA VAL A 203 -12.91 -1.81 -11.39
C VAL A 203 -14.20 -2.29 -10.73
N PRO A 204 -15.24 -2.76 -11.46
CA PRO A 204 -16.47 -3.24 -10.83
C PRO A 204 -16.29 -4.44 -9.89
N ALA A 205 -15.22 -5.23 -10.07
CA ALA A 205 -14.89 -6.35 -9.19
C ALA A 205 -13.99 -5.95 -8.00
N CYS A 206 -13.47 -4.73 -8.00
CA CYS A 206 -12.65 -4.21 -6.91
C CYS A 206 -13.50 -3.75 -5.73
N PHE A 207 -12.87 -3.59 -4.57
CA PHE A 207 -13.52 -3.19 -3.34
C PHE A 207 -12.55 -2.45 -2.40
N ASP A 208 -13.11 -1.81 -1.38
CA ASP A 208 -12.38 -1.17 -0.28
C ASP A 208 -11.22 -0.27 -0.73
N ALA A 209 -11.53 0.89 -1.32
CA ALA A 209 -10.54 1.85 -1.77
C ALA A 209 -10.36 3.02 -0.79
N TRP A 210 -9.11 3.38 -0.51
CA TRP A 210 -8.77 4.45 0.42
C TRP A 210 -7.62 5.30 -0.10
N THR A 211 -7.60 6.56 0.33
CA THR A 211 -6.47 7.48 0.12
C THR A 211 -6.12 8.19 1.43
N ILE A 212 -4.87 8.63 1.54
CA ILE A 212 -4.40 9.52 2.62
C ILE A 212 -4.28 10.92 2.01
N LEU A 213 -5.06 11.85 2.56
CA LEU A 213 -5.11 13.26 2.12
C LEU A 213 -4.03 14.09 2.80
N GLN A 214 -3.72 13.77 4.06
CA GLN A 214 -2.70 14.45 4.84
C GLN A 214 -1.97 13.47 5.75
N ALA A 215 -0.66 13.64 5.86
CA ALA A 215 0.21 12.88 6.75
C ALA A 215 1.18 13.83 7.46
N THR A 216 1.80 13.37 8.55
CA THR A 216 2.92 14.09 9.15
C THR A 216 4.08 14.15 8.15
N PRO A 217 4.88 15.23 8.10
CA PRO A 217 6.12 15.21 7.32
C PRO A 217 6.99 14.02 7.74
N ASP A 218 7.74 13.43 6.80
CA ASP A 218 8.65 12.35 7.14
C ASP A 218 9.75 12.89 8.07
N ALA A 219 9.76 12.40 9.30
CA ALA A 219 10.65 12.83 10.37
C ALA A 219 12.15 12.64 10.05
N LEU A 220 12.49 11.73 9.14
CA LEU A 220 13.87 11.44 8.72
C LEU A 220 14.30 12.23 7.49
N SER A 221 13.34 12.80 6.75
CA SER A 221 13.60 13.76 5.66
C SER A 221 13.75 15.19 6.18
N SER A 222 13.12 15.49 7.33
CA SER A 222 13.13 16.81 7.94
C SER A 222 14.45 17.07 8.68
N ASN A 223 15.47 17.55 7.98
CA ASN A 223 16.60 18.30 8.57
C ASN A 223 16.18 19.69 9.09
N VAL A 224 14.92 19.87 9.48
CA VAL A 224 14.43 21.14 10.01
C VAL A 224 14.47 21.04 11.53
N ARG A 225 15.49 21.65 12.12
CA ARG A 225 15.44 22.09 13.53
C ARG A 225 14.17 22.93 13.67
N VAL A 226 13.13 22.36 14.27
CA VAL A 226 12.06 23.16 14.85
C VAL A 226 12.68 23.87 16.05
N LEU A 227 13.26 25.05 15.80
CA LEU A 227 13.45 26.02 16.87
C LEU A 227 12.03 26.39 17.32
N LYS A 228 11.63 25.88 18.47
CA LYS A 228 10.42 26.36 19.15
C LYS A 228 10.65 27.82 19.56
N PRO A 229 9.60 28.65 19.63
CA PRO A 229 9.69 30.01 20.15
C PRO A 229 10.25 30.04 21.57
#